data_AF-K1SBM8-F1
#
_entry.id   AF-K1SBM8-F1
#
_cell.length_a   1.000
_cell.length_b   1.000
_cell.length_c   1.000
_cell.angle_alpha   90.00
_cell.angle_beta   90.00
_cell.angle_gamma   90.00
#
_symmetry.space_group_name_H-M   'P 1'
#
loop_
_entity.id
_entity.type
_entity.pdbx_description
1 polymer ?
#
loop_
_entity_poly.entity_id
_entity_poly.type
_entity_poly.pdbx_seq_one_letter_code
_entity_poly.pdbx_strand_id
1 'polypeptide(L)'
;MGIDKIIIKGAREHNLKNIDIELPRDKLIVMTGLSGSGKSSLAFDTIYADGQRRYIESLSSYARMFLGQMEKPDVDSIEGLSPAISIDQKTTSKNPRSTVGTVTEIYDYLRLLYARVGIPHCPVCGKEIRQQTVDQIVDKVMELPERTKFQILSPIVRGRKGEYRKELEDLVKQGYARVRIDGIIYDLSEQIKLDKNKKHNIEVVVDRLVMKEDIKSRLSDSLEVAGNLSGGLILIDVIDGEELSFSQNYACPEHGVSIEELVPRMFSFNNPFGACPTCTGLGIFRRIDVDLILPNRDLTIRENAIKASGWKYADGTIAQMYFDAVANEYGFSVDQPVKELTKEQLDAVLYGTGEK
;
A
#
# COMPACT_ATOMS: atom_id res chain seq x y z
N MET A 1 -36.65 39.19 9.79
CA MET A 1 -35.70 39.22 10.90
C MET A 1 -35.41 37.79 11.29
N GLY A 2 -34.14 37.36 11.28
CA GLY A 2 -33.79 36.04 11.80
C GLY A 2 -34.07 35.99 13.30
N ILE A 3 -34.55 34.85 13.78
CA ILE A 3 -34.71 34.62 15.22
C ILE A 3 -33.31 34.66 15.84
N ASP A 4 -33.07 35.62 16.75
CA ASP A 4 -31.79 35.90 17.41
C ASP A 4 -31.55 35.02 18.66
N LYS A 5 -32.51 34.15 18.97
CA LYS A 5 -32.51 33.24 20.11
C LYS A 5 -32.89 31.83 19.70
N ILE A 6 -32.44 30.85 20.47
CA ILE A 6 -32.96 29.48 20.45
C ILE A 6 -33.90 29.38 21.64
N ILE A 7 -35.17 29.09 21.38
CA ILE A 7 -36.22 29.02 22.40
C ILE A 7 -36.63 27.57 22.56
N ILE A 8 -36.48 27.02 23.77
CA ILE A 8 -36.82 25.65 24.12
C ILE A 8 -37.97 25.71 25.11
N LYS A 9 -39.06 25.01 24.83
CA LYS A 9 -40.26 24.94 25.66
C LYS A 9 -40.56 23.52 26.09
N GLY A 10 -40.77 23.33 27.38
CA GLY A 10 -41.19 22.07 27.98
C GLY A 10 -40.25 20.90 27.75
N ALA A 11 -38.93 21.08 27.89
CA ALA A 11 -37.99 19.97 27.77
C ALA A 11 -38.09 19.02 28.97
N ARG A 12 -38.30 17.73 28.69
CA ARG A 12 -38.58 16.66 29.68
C ARG A 12 -37.70 15.41 29.50
N GLU A 13 -36.76 15.44 28.57
CA GLU A 13 -35.84 14.33 28.32
C GLU A 13 -35.13 13.88 29.61
N HIS A 14 -35.17 12.57 29.89
CA HIS A 14 -34.63 11.95 31.11
C HIS A 14 -35.12 12.57 32.43
N ASN A 15 -34.27 13.37 33.09
CA ASN A 15 -34.55 13.95 34.40
C ASN A 15 -34.91 15.45 34.35
N LEU A 16 -35.03 16.03 33.14
CA LEU A 16 -35.48 17.40 32.95
C LEU A 16 -36.92 17.56 33.45
N LYS A 17 -37.19 18.67 34.14
CA LYS A 17 -38.46 18.91 34.85
C LYS A 17 -39.34 19.91 34.10
N ASN A 18 -39.65 19.61 32.84
CA ASN A 18 -40.48 20.45 31.98
C ASN A 18 -39.95 21.89 31.91
N ILE A 19 -38.70 22.04 31.51
CA ILE A 19 -37.99 23.33 31.58
C ILE A 19 -38.15 24.15 30.32
N ASP A 20 -38.22 25.46 30.51
CA ASP A 20 -38.23 26.48 29.46
C ASP A 20 -36.91 27.26 29.50
N ILE A 21 -36.21 27.36 28.37
CA ILE A 21 -34.92 28.05 28.28
C ILE A 21 -34.86 28.87 27.00
N GLU A 22 -34.37 30.11 27.13
CA GLU A 22 -33.94 30.94 26.01
C GLU A 22 -32.41 31.03 25.97
N LEU A 23 -31.84 30.74 24.81
CA LEU A 23 -30.41 30.76 24.56
C LEU A 23 -30.07 31.81 23.50
N PRO A 24 -29.09 32.69 23.72
CA PRO A 24 -28.70 33.67 22.71
C PRO A 24 -28.00 32.97 21.53
N ARG A 25 -28.48 33.20 20.31
CA ARG A 25 -27.88 32.63 19.10
C ARG A 25 -26.51 33.29 18.81
N ASP A 26 -25.64 32.57 18.11
CA ASP A 26 -24.32 33.05 17.66
C ASP A 26 -23.40 33.48 18.81
N LYS A 27 -23.57 32.86 19.98
CA LYS A 27 -22.72 33.00 21.16
C LYS A 27 -22.15 31.66 21.59
N LEU A 28 -20.99 31.70 22.25
CA LEU A 28 -20.47 30.54 22.96
C LEU A 28 -21.28 30.33 24.24
N ILE A 29 -22.10 29.29 24.25
CA ILE A 29 -22.93 28.93 25.40
C ILE A 29 -22.24 27.80 26.16
N VAL A 30 -22.08 27.98 27.46
CA VAL A 30 -21.49 26.97 28.35
C VAL A 30 -22.57 26.48 29.33
N MET A 31 -22.91 25.20 29.26
CA MET A 31 -23.78 24.54 30.24
C MET A 31 -22.95 24.02 31.41
N THR A 32 -23.29 24.40 32.63
CA THR A 32 -22.58 24.01 33.85
C THR A 32 -23.54 23.50 34.92
N GLY A 33 -23.02 22.78 35.90
CA GLY A 33 -23.80 22.15 36.98
C GLY A 33 -23.24 20.80 37.42
N LEU A 34 -23.75 20.27 38.54
CA LEU A 34 -23.32 19.00 39.14
C LEU A 34 -23.47 17.79 38.19
N SER A 35 -22.67 16.74 38.37
CA SER A 35 -22.86 15.50 37.62
C SER A 35 -24.30 14.97 37.78
N GLY A 36 -24.93 14.53 36.69
CA GLY A 36 -26.33 14.10 36.69
C GLY A 36 -27.38 15.22 36.70
N SER A 37 -26.99 16.51 36.64
CA SER A 37 -27.94 17.63 36.67
C SER A 37 -28.80 17.81 35.40
N GLY A 38 -28.72 16.91 34.42
CA GLY A 38 -29.46 17.01 33.14
C GLY A 38 -28.78 17.84 32.04
N LYS A 39 -27.50 18.25 32.20
CA LYS A 39 -26.75 18.98 31.16
C LYS A 39 -26.71 18.24 29.83
N SER A 40 -26.32 16.96 29.87
CA SER A 40 -26.22 16.14 28.66
C SER A 40 -27.60 15.87 28.06
N SER A 41 -28.61 15.66 28.90
CA SER A 41 -30.00 15.47 28.47
C SER A 41 -30.53 16.68 27.70
N LEU A 42 -30.23 17.89 28.16
CA LEU A 42 -30.58 19.11 27.44
C LEU A 42 -29.73 19.31 26.18
N ALA A 43 -28.40 19.21 26.28
CA ALA A 43 -27.48 19.53 25.19
C ALA A 43 -27.52 18.50 24.04
N PHE A 44 -27.38 17.22 24.38
CA PHE A 44 -27.23 16.14 23.41
C PHE A 44 -28.58 15.49 23.08
N ASP A 45 -29.31 15.06 24.11
CA ASP A 45 -30.51 14.23 23.92
C ASP A 45 -31.74 15.06 23.51
N THR A 46 -31.74 16.38 23.78
CA THR A 46 -32.79 17.32 23.35
C THR A 46 -32.36 18.20 22.17
N ILE A 47 -31.42 19.14 22.39
CA ILE A 47 -31.07 20.17 21.40
C ILE A 47 -30.38 19.58 20.17
N TYR A 48 -29.30 18.82 20.37
CA TYR A 48 -28.57 18.20 19.26
C TYR A 48 -29.43 17.17 18.53
N ALA A 49 -30.11 16.28 19.26
CA ALA A 49 -30.97 15.27 18.67
C ALA A 49 -32.06 15.88 17.77
N ASP A 50 -32.77 16.92 18.23
CA ASP A 50 -33.80 17.56 17.41
C ASP A 50 -33.19 18.36 16.24
N GLY A 51 -32.05 19.02 16.45
CA GLY A 51 -31.35 19.77 15.40
C GLY A 51 -30.83 18.87 14.28
N GLN A 52 -30.28 17.70 14.62
CA GLN A 52 -29.86 16.69 13.67
C GLN A 52 -31.07 16.08 12.95
N ARG A 53 -32.12 15.69 13.67
CA ARG A 53 -33.35 15.10 13.11
C ARG A 53 -33.97 16.00 12.05
N ARG A 54 -34.22 17.28 12.37
CA ARG A 54 -34.82 18.24 11.44
C ARG A 54 -33.99 18.42 10.17
N TYR A 55 -32.67 18.41 10.29
CA TYR A 55 -31.78 18.50 9.13
C TYR A 55 -31.87 17.25 8.26
N ILE A 56 -31.79 16.05 8.82
CA ILE A 56 -31.84 14.81 8.03
C ILE A 56 -33.24 14.58 7.41
N GLU A 57 -34.32 14.98 8.08
CA GLU A 57 -35.70 14.94 7.54
C GLU A 57 -35.91 15.82 6.29
N SER A 58 -34.99 16.77 6.05
CA SER A 58 -35.00 17.63 4.86
C SER A 58 -34.24 17.04 3.67
N LEU A 59 -33.37 16.02 3.89
CA LEU A 59 -32.48 15.49 2.85
C LEU A 59 -33.21 14.66 1.79
N SER A 60 -34.16 13.82 2.19
CA SER A 60 -34.98 13.04 1.24
C SER A 60 -36.29 12.58 1.85
N SER A 61 -37.29 12.34 0.99
CA SER A 61 -38.57 11.74 1.39
C SER A 61 -38.38 10.34 2.00
N TYR A 62 -37.40 9.58 1.51
CA TYR A 62 -37.04 8.27 2.04
C TYR A 62 -36.44 8.35 3.45
N ALA A 63 -35.47 9.26 3.68
CA ALA A 63 -34.91 9.49 5.01
C ALA A 63 -35.99 9.86 6.04
N ARG A 64 -37.00 10.65 5.63
CA ARG A 64 -38.13 11.01 6.48
C ARG A 64 -38.94 9.78 6.93
N MET A 65 -39.12 8.77 6.07
CA MET A 65 -39.82 7.54 6.45
C MET A 65 -39.06 6.74 7.53
N PHE A 66 -37.72 6.71 7.47
CA PHE A 66 -36.90 6.02 8.46
C PHE A 66 -36.79 6.78 9.78
N LEU A 67 -36.61 8.10 9.73
CA LEU A 67 -36.51 8.94 10.92
C LEU A 67 -37.84 9.09 11.67
N GLY A 68 -38.97 8.95 10.98
CA GLY A 68 -40.28 8.92 11.62
C GLY A 68 -40.45 7.76 12.62
N GLN A 69 -39.61 6.72 12.54
CA GLN A 69 -39.57 5.61 13.50
C GLN A 69 -38.61 5.85 14.68
N MET A 70 -37.75 6.86 14.60
CA MET A 70 -36.87 7.21 15.71
C MET A 70 -37.64 7.96 16.80
N GLU A 71 -37.27 7.68 18.05
CA GLU A 71 -37.85 8.35 19.20
C GLU A 71 -37.53 9.85 19.13
N LYS A 72 -38.58 10.68 19.15
CA LYS A 72 -38.43 12.13 19.18
C LYS A 72 -38.10 12.54 20.62
N PRO A 73 -37.19 13.52 20.81
CA PRO A 73 -36.95 14.06 22.14
C PRO A 73 -38.25 14.56 22.78
N ASP A 74 -38.42 14.33 24.08
CA ASP A 74 -39.59 14.80 24.82
C ASP A 74 -39.47 16.30 25.12
N VAL A 75 -39.96 17.10 24.18
CA VAL A 75 -39.99 18.57 24.22
C VAL A 75 -41.24 19.08 23.52
N ASP A 76 -41.85 20.16 24.03
CA ASP A 76 -43.06 20.72 23.41
C ASP A 76 -42.72 21.45 22.11
N SER A 77 -41.70 22.30 22.14
CA SER A 77 -41.20 22.97 20.94
C SER A 77 -39.77 23.47 21.11
N ILE A 78 -39.06 23.52 19.98
CA ILE A 78 -37.77 24.22 19.88
C ILE A 78 -37.82 25.14 18.64
N GLU A 79 -37.61 26.42 18.84
CA GLU A 79 -37.59 27.43 17.78
C GLU A 79 -36.20 28.05 17.64
N GLY A 80 -35.87 28.53 16.43
CA GLY A 80 -34.58 29.16 16.16
C GLY A 80 -33.38 28.19 16.09
N LEU A 81 -33.61 26.87 16.12
CA LEU A 81 -32.56 25.85 16.10
C LEU A 81 -31.87 25.75 14.71
N SER A 82 -30.54 25.60 14.73
CA SER A 82 -29.73 25.36 13.53
C SER A 82 -29.47 23.85 13.35
N PRO A 83 -29.07 23.39 12.14
CA PRO A 83 -28.49 22.05 12.00
C PRO A 83 -27.36 21.85 13.02
N ALA A 84 -27.47 20.81 13.83
CA ALA A 84 -26.58 20.59 14.96
C ALA A 84 -25.55 19.50 14.65
N ILE A 85 -24.33 19.68 15.16
CA ILE A 85 -23.24 18.72 15.08
C ILE A 85 -22.77 18.44 16.50
N SER A 86 -22.67 17.16 16.86
CA SER A 86 -22.11 16.73 18.13
C SER A 86 -20.62 16.49 17.97
N ILE A 87 -19.84 17.03 18.90
CA ILE A 87 -18.42 16.73 19.06
C ILE A 87 -18.27 16.20 20.48
N ASP A 88 -18.28 14.88 20.62
CA ASP A 88 -18.11 14.19 21.90
C ASP A 88 -16.81 13.38 21.94
N GLN A 89 -16.48 12.85 23.13
CA GLN A 89 -15.30 12.00 23.31
C GLN A 89 -15.59 10.52 23.02
N LYS A 90 -16.73 10.16 22.42
CA LYS A 90 -16.99 8.74 22.12
C LYS A 90 -15.96 8.28 21.12
N THR A 91 -15.19 7.26 21.49
CA THR A 91 -14.12 6.74 20.63
C THR A 91 -14.69 6.35 19.28
N THR A 92 -14.23 7.04 18.24
CA THR A 92 -14.43 6.62 16.85
C THR A 92 -13.91 5.20 16.67
N SER A 93 -14.64 4.42 15.88
CA SER A 93 -14.39 3.00 15.53
C SER A 93 -12.91 2.56 15.63
N LYS A 94 -12.66 1.45 16.36
CA LYS A 94 -11.35 0.77 16.44
C LYS A 94 -11.07 -0.04 15.18
N ASN A 95 -11.10 0.60 14.02
CA ASN A 95 -10.71 -0.04 12.77
C ASN A 95 -9.17 0.07 12.60
N PRO A 96 -8.43 -1.06 12.53
CA PRO A 96 -6.97 -1.03 12.38
C PRO A 96 -6.48 -0.36 11.08
N ARG A 97 -7.39 -0.15 10.12
CA ARG A 97 -7.12 0.55 8.86
C ARG A 97 -7.51 2.04 8.89
N SER A 98 -7.99 2.53 10.02
CA SER A 98 -8.24 3.96 10.22
C SER A 98 -7.04 4.60 10.91
N THR A 99 -6.46 5.62 10.29
CA THR A 99 -5.35 6.39 10.83
C THR A 99 -5.78 7.85 11.01
N VAL A 100 -4.96 8.64 11.71
CA VAL A 100 -5.18 10.09 11.82
C VAL A 100 -5.32 10.73 10.43
N GLY A 101 -4.49 10.29 9.47
CA GLY A 101 -4.51 10.80 8.10
C GLY A 101 -5.79 10.48 7.35
N THR A 102 -6.41 9.31 7.58
CA THR A 102 -7.69 8.99 6.93
C THR A 102 -8.87 9.67 7.59
N VAL A 103 -8.85 9.85 8.92
CA VAL A 103 -9.93 10.53 9.67
C VAL A 103 -9.97 12.03 9.35
N THR A 104 -8.81 12.64 9.14
CA THR A 104 -8.68 14.06 8.80
C THR A 104 -8.73 14.32 7.29
N GLU A 105 -8.88 13.28 6.47
CA GLU A 105 -8.77 13.32 5.00
C GLU A 105 -7.43 13.84 4.45
N ILE A 106 -6.46 14.21 5.29
CA ILE A 106 -5.12 14.66 4.88
C ILE A 106 -4.45 13.60 4.00
N TYR A 107 -4.63 12.32 4.33
CA TYR A 107 -4.08 11.23 3.53
C TYR A 107 -4.67 11.21 2.12
N ASP A 108 -5.91 11.62 1.93
CA ASP A 108 -6.56 11.66 0.61
C ASP A 108 -5.93 12.73 -0.28
N TYR A 109 -5.62 13.89 0.30
CA TYR A 109 -4.84 14.92 -0.38
C TYR A 109 -3.41 14.48 -0.67
N LEU A 110 -2.76 13.75 0.25
CA LEU A 110 -1.43 13.18 -0.02
C LEU A 110 -1.47 12.18 -1.18
N ARG A 111 -2.48 11.31 -1.25
CA ARG A 111 -2.65 10.38 -2.38
C ARG A 111 -2.77 11.14 -3.70
N LEU A 112 -3.53 12.24 -3.73
CA LEU A 112 -3.68 13.07 -4.92
C LEU A 112 -2.35 13.77 -5.27
N LEU A 113 -1.65 14.31 -4.29
CA LEU A 113 -0.35 14.97 -4.48
C LEU A 113 0.66 14.02 -5.10
N TYR A 114 0.85 12.84 -4.52
CA TYR A 114 1.79 11.83 -5.01
C TYR A 114 1.41 11.29 -6.38
N ALA A 115 0.12 11.18 -6.70
CA ALA A 115 -0.31 10.78 -8.04
C ALA A 115 -0.03 11.85 -9.10
N ARG A 116 -0.12 13.14 -8.75
CA ARG A 116 0.01 14.25 -9.71
C ARG A 116 1.43 14.72 -9.95
N VAL A 117 2.24 14.78 -8.90
CA VAL A 117 3.61 15.33 -8.95
C VAL A 117 4.66 14.38 -8.39
N GLY A 118 4.27 13.14 -8.06
CA GLY A 118 5.20 12.13 -7.60
C GLY A 118 6.12 11.68 -8.74
N ILE A 119 7.42 11.67 -8.46
CA ILE A 119 8.44 11.15 -9.36
C ILE A 119 8.70 9.69 -8.97
N PRO A 120 8.29 8.70 -9.79
CA PRO A 120 8.48 7.30 -9.44
C PRO A 120 9.94 6.89 -9.64
N HIS A 121 10.43 6.01 -8.78
CA HIS A 121 11.80 5.51 -8.81
C HIS A 121 11.79 3.98 -8.82
N CYS A 122 12.81 3.38 -9.45
CA CYS A 122 12.98 1.94 -9.42
C CYS A 122 13.35 1.48 -8.00
N PRO A 123 12.65 0.50 -7.41
CA PRO A 123 12.96 0.00 -6.08
C PRO A 123 14.27 -0.80 -6.01
N VAL A 124 14.85 -1.19 -7.16
CA VAL A 124 16.10 -1.96 -7.22
C VAL A 124 17.33 -1.06 -7.38
N CYS A 125 17.32 -0.16 -8.37
CA CYS A 125 18.47 0.73 -8.63
C CYS A 125 18.27 2.20 -8.23
N GLY A 126 17.07 2.60 -7.80
CA GLY A 126 16.78 3.97 -7.39
C GLY A 126 16.71 4.98 -8.53
N LYS A 127 16.94 4.60 -9.79
CA LYS A 127 16.83 5.50 -10.94
C LYS A 127 15.38 5.94 -11.14
N GLU A 128 15.21 7.19 -11.56
CA GLU A 128 13.93 7.75 -11.93
C GLU A 128 13.30 6.94 -13.08
N ILE A 129 12.01 6.66 -12.96
CA ILE A 129 11.22 6.01 -14.01
C ILE A 129 10.42 7.11 -14.69
N ARG A 130 10.69 7.33 -15.98
CA ARG A 130 9.96 8.30 -16.79
C ARG A 130 9.15 7.57 -17.85
N GLN A 131 7.88 7.93 -17.95
CA GLN A 131 7.08 7.63 -19.12
C GLN A 131 7.39 8.68 -20.20
N GLN A 132 7.66 8.23 -21.42
CA GLN A 132 7.90 9.12 -22.56
C GLN A 132 7.00 8.73 -23.72
N THR A 133 6.31 9.70 -24.31
CA THR A 133 5.54 9.45 -25.55
C THR A 133 6.49 9.16 -26.72
N VAL A 134 5.99 8.51 -27.77
CA VAL A 134 6.79 8.29 -28.99
C VAL A 134 7.36 9.60 -29.51
N ASP A 135 6.56 10.68 -29.55
CA ASP A 135 7.02 12.01 -29.97
C ASP A 135 8.18 12.54 -29.12
N GLN A 136 8.12 12.37 -27.79
CA GLN A 136 9.21 12.80 -26.90
C GLN A 136 10.49 11.97 -27.11
N ILE A 137 10.34 10.67 -27.42
CA ILE A 137 11.47 9.81 -27.74
C ILE A 137 12.07 10.24 -29.08
N VAL A 138 11.23 10.49 -30.09
CA VAL A 138 11.63 11.02 -31.40
C VAL A 138 12.42 12.31 -31.23
N ASP A 139 11.86 13.30 -30.54
CA ASP A 139 12.50 14.60 -30.35
C ASP A 139 13.87 14.46 -29.65
N LYS A 140 13.96 13.57 -28.66
CA LYS A 140 15.23 13.31 -27.96
C LYS A 140 16.26 12.58 -28.82
N VAL A 141 15.84 11.64 -29.66
CA VAL A 141 16.74 10.95 -30.59
C VAL A 141 17.20 11.92 -31.70
N MET A 142 16.34 12.85 -32.13
CA MET A 142 16.68 13.90 -33.10
C MET A 142 17.74 14.90 -32.59
N GLU A 143 18.04 14.93 -31.28
CA GLU A 143 19.15 15.73 -30.72
C GLU A 143 20.54 15.13 -31.03
N LEU A 144 20.62 13.88 -31.53
CA LEU A 144 21.90 13.28 -31.92
C LEU A 144 22.54 14.04 -33.09
N PRO A 145 23.89 14.11 -33.18
CA PRO A 145 24.57 14.78 -34.28
C PRO A 145 24.17 14.24 -35.66
N GLU A 146 24.18 15.10 -36.68
CA GLU A 146 23.98 14.67 -38.07
C GLU A 146 24.93 13.55 -38.47
N ARG A 147 24.45 12.62 -39.30
CA ARG A 147 25.20 11.45 -39.80
C ARG A 147 25.53 10.39 -38.76
N THR A 148 25.08 10.54 -37.52
CA THR A 148 25.17 9.49 -36.49
C THR A 148 24.41 8.25 -36.95
N LYS A 149 25.04 7.08 -36.88
CA LYS A 149 24.41 5.80 -37.22
C LYS A 149 23.93 5.13 -35.94
N PHE A 150 22.69 4.65 -35.92
CA PHE A 150 22.13 4.00 -34.75
C PHE A 150 21.16 2.90 -35.16
N GLN A 151 20.90 1.99 -34.22
CA GLN A 151 19.96 0.88 -34.39
C GLN A 151 18.84 1.02 -33.36
N ILE A 152 17.60 0.79 -33.82
CA ILE A 152 16.43 0.74 -32.95
C ILE A 152 16.20 -0.70 -32.57
N LEU A 153 16.25 -0.96 -31.27
CA LEU A 153 16.18 -2.28 -30.70
C LEU A 153 14.95 -2.40 -29.80
N SER A 154 14.26 -3.53 -29.90
CA SER A 154 13.14 -3.88 -29.02
C SER A 154 13.53 -5.06 -28.11
N PRO A 155 13.71 -4.84 -26.79
CA PRO A 155 14.14 -5.90 -25.89
C PRO A 155 12.97 -6.80 -25.50
N ILE A 156 12.94 -8.01 -26.06
CA ILE A 156 11.86 -9.00 -25.82
C ILE A 156 12.17 -9.91 -24.62
N VAL A 157 13.44 -10.18 -24.34
CA VAL A 157 13.88 -11.03 -23.22
C VAL A 157 15.04 -10.34 -22.52
N ARG A 158 15.00 -10.33 -21.18
CA ARG A 158 15.99 -9.61 -20.37
C ARG A 158 16.36 -10.38 -19.11
N GLY A 159 17.60 -10.85 -19.03
CA GLY A 159 18.19 -11.47 -17.84
C GLY A 159 17.46 -12.73 -17.37
N ARG A 160 16.72 -13.40 -18.26
CA ARG A 160 15.95 -14.60 -17.96
C ARG A 160 16.65 -15.84 -18.52
N LYS A 161 16.47 -16.97 -17.82
CA LYS A 161 17.03 -18.26 -18.24
C LYS A 161 16.08 -18.99 -19.19
N GLY A 162 16.61 -19.54 -20.28
CA GLY A 162 15.82 -20.30 -21.24
C GLY A 162 16.50 -20.44 -22.59
N GLU A 163 15.99 -21.35 -23.42
CA GLU A 163 16.50 -21.56 -24.80
C GLU A 163 15.83 -20.64 -25.84
N TYR A 164 14.68 -20.05 -25.51
CA TYR A 164 13.92 -19.08 -26.32
C TYR A 164 13.66 -19.48 -27.79
N ARG A 165 13.61 -20.79 -28.11
CA ARG A 165 13.43 -21.26 -29.49
C ARG A 165 12.11 -20.79 -30.11
N LYS A 166 11.03 -20.84 -29.33
CA LYS A 166 9.69 -20.46 -29.81
C LYS A 166 9.64 -18.97 -30.12
N GLU A 167 10.22 -18.15 -29.25
CA GLU A 167 10.31 -16.71 -29.41
C GLU A 167 11.12 -16.34 -30.66
N LEU A 168 12.28 -16.99 -30.87
CA LEU A 168 13.10 -16.80 -32.08
C LEU A 168 12.37 -17.25 -33.36
N GLU A 169 11.67 -18.39 -33.34
CA GLU A 169 10.85 -18.85 -34.48
C GLU A 169 9.69 -17.89 -34.79
N ASP A 170 9.06 -17.32 -33.76
CA ASP A 170 7.96 -16.37 -33.94
C ASP A 170 8.46 -15.04 -34.52
N LEU A 171 9.68 -14.60 -34.19
CA LEU A 171 10.31 -13.45 -34.85
C LEU A 171 10.59 -13.68 -36.33
N VAL A 172 11.04 -14.89 -36.71
CA VAL A 172 11.24 -15.27 -38.12
C VAL A 172 9.91 -15.23 -38.88
N LYS A 173 8.82 -15.76 -38.28
CA LYS A 173 7.47 -15.71 -38.88
C LYS A 173 6.96 -14.28 -39.07
N GLN A 174 7.33 -13.37 -38.17
CA GLN A 174 6.99 -11.95 -38.26
C GLN A 174 7.88 -11.18 -39.26
N GLY A 175 8.92 -11.82 -39.80
CA GLY A 175 9.76 -11.26 -40.86
C GLY A 175 10.98 -10.48 -40.37
N TYR A 176 11.34 -10.57 -39.09
CA TYR A 176 12.58 -9.95 -38.59
C TYR A 176 13.80 -10.73 -39.09
N ALA A 177 14.83 -10.00 -39.53
CA ALA A 177 16.06 -10.60 -40.07
C ALA A 177 17.19 -10.72 -39.04
N ARG A 178 17.21 -9.84 -38.03
CA ARG A 178 18.34 -9.75 -37.09
C ARG A 178 17.89 -9.64 -35.65
N VAL A 179 18.69 -10.21 -34.78
CA VAL A 179 18.50 -10.16 -33.33
C VAL A 179 19.84 -9.96 -32.66
N ARG A 180 19.89 -9.14 -31.61
CA ARG A 180 21.04 -9.00 -30.72
C ARG A 180 20.80 -9.90 -29.53
N ILE A 181 21.74 -10.82 -29.27
CA ILE A 181 21.68 -11.74 -28.13
C ILE A 181 22.98 -11.60 -27.35
N ASP A 182 22.85 -11.25 -26.08
CA ASP A 182 23.98 -11.02 -25.17
C ASP A 182 25.05 -10.05 -25.74
N GLY A 183 24.59 -9.04 -26.48
CA GLY A 183 25.44 -8.02 -27.12
C GLY A 183 25.98 -8.39 -28.51
N ILE A 184 25.75 -9.62 -28.99
CA ILE A 184 26.21 -10.06 -30.32
C ILE A 184 25.02 -10.08 -31.29
N ILE A 185 25.19 -9.50 -32.48
CA ILE A 185 24.16 -9.50 -33.53
C ILE A 185 24.22 -10.80 -34.32
N TYR A 186 23.10 -11.51 -34.37
CA TYR A 186 22.89 -12.73 -35.15
C TYR A 186 21.89 -12.49 -36.27
N ASP A 187 22.04 -13.25 -37.36
CA ASP A 187 21.04 -13.37 -38.41
C ASP A 187 20.02 -14.45 -38.00
N LEU A 188 18.73 -14.13 -38.03
CA LEU A 188 17.66 -15.03 -37.62
C LEU A 188 17.46 -16.21 -38.59
N SER A 189 18.10 -16.18 -39.77
CA SER A 189 18.16 -17.32 -40.69
C SER A 189 19.11 -18.44 -40.23
N GLU A 190 20.02 -18.15 -39.30
CA GLU A 190 20.96 -19.12 -38.74
C GLU A 190 20.36 -19.93 -37.58
N GLN A 191 20.88 -21.14 -37.34
CA GLN A 191 20.49 -21.92 -36.16
C GLN A 191 21.14 -21.37 -34.89
N ILE A 192 20.42 -20.50 -34.18
CA ILE A 192 20.83 -19.97 -32.88
C ILE A 192 20.44 -20.97 -31.77
N LYS A 193 21.44 -21.47 -31.02
CA LYS A 193 21.22 -22.33 -29.85
C LYS A 193 21.65 -21.62 -28.57
N LEU A 194 20.69 -21.35 -27.70
CA LEU A 194 20.91 -20.76 -26.38
C LEU A 194 20.92 -21.82 -25.28
N ASP A 195 21.65 -21.56 -24.19
CA ASP A 195 21.79 -22.49 -23.08
C ASP A 195 20.67 -22.26 -22.06
N LYS A 196 19.86 -23.29 -21.80
CA LYS A 196 18.73 -23.25 -20.88
C LYS A 196 19.11 -22.77 -19.47
N ASN A 197 20.35 -22.99 -19.02
CA ASN A 197 20.79 -22.70 -17.66
C ASN A 197 21.39 -21.30 -17.48
N LYS A 198 21.68 -20.60 -18.59
CA LYS A 198 22.26 -19.26 -18.59
C LYS A 198 21.18 -18.20 -18.76
N LYS A 199 21.44 -17.02 -18.21
CA LYS A 199 20.58 -15.85 -18.41
C LYS A 199 20.96 -15.21 -19.74
N HIS A 200 19.95 -14.90 -20.55
CA HIS A 200 20.12 -14.27 -21.84
C HIS A 200 19.36 -12.94 -21.93
N ASN A 201 19.91 -12.00 -22.70
CA ASN A 201 19.23 -10.80 -23.17
C ASN A 201 19.01 -10.94 -24.68
N ILE A 202 17.79 -10.70 -25.16
CA ILE A 202 17.41 -10.82 -26.57
C ILE A 202 16.71 -9.52 -26.98
N GLU A 203 17.32 -8.79 -27.90
CA GLU A 203 16.79 -7.57 -28.48
C GLU A 203 16.61 -7.72 -29.99
N VAL A 204 15.40 -7.46 -30.49
CA VAL A 204 15.11 -7.50 -31.92
C VAL A 204 15.62 -6.22 -32.58
N VAL A 205 16.33 -6.33 -33.70
CA VAL A 205 16.71 -5.17 -34.49
C VAL A 205 15.54 -4.79 -35.38
N VAL A 206 14.88 -3.66 -35.07
CA VAL A 206 13.67 -3.21 -35.76
C VAL A 206 14.03 -2.39 -37.00
N ASP A 207 14.88 -1.37 -36.84
CA ASP A 207 15.40 -0.58 -37.96
C ASP A 207 16.83 -0.11 -37.68
N ARG A 208 17.54 0.24 -38.75
CA ARG A 208 18.89 0.83 -38.71
C ARG A 208 18.86 2.13 -39.48
N LEU A 209 19.09 3.23 -38.77
CA LEU A 209 18.93 4.57 -39.31
C LEU A 209 20.24 5.35 -39.25
N VAL A 210 20.28 6.39 -40.07
CA VAL A 210 21.36 7.39 -40.06
C VAL A 210 20.69 8.73 -39.84
N MET A 211 21.19 9.51 -38.88
CA MET A 211 20.61 10.79 -38.51
C MET A 211 20.67 11.79 -39.66
N LYS A 212 19.51 12.34 -40.04
CA LYS A 212 19.30 13.41 -41.02
C LYS A 212 18.06 14.23 -40.64
N GLU A 213 17.91 15.44 -41.16
CA GLU A 213 16.75 16.30 -40.85
C GLU A 213 15.40 15.70 -41.26
N ASP A 214 15.36 14.85 -42.31
CA ASP A 214 14.13 14.31 -42.89
C ASP A 214 13.69 12.95 -42.31
N ILE A 215 14.41 12.37 -41.35
CA ILE A 215 14.13 11.00 -40.88
C ILE A 215 12.94 10.88 -39.93
N LYS A 216 12.36 12.00 -39.48
CA LYS A 216 11.41 12.05 -38.36
C LYS A 216 10.23 11.06 -38.50
N SER A 217 9.61 10.99 -39.69
CA SER A 217 8.48 10.09 -39.94
C SER A 217 8.89 8.61 -39.80
N ARG A 218 10.00 8.22 -40.44
CA ARG A 218 10.48 6.83 -40.40
C ARG A 218 10.95 6.42 -39.00
N LEU A 219 11.58 7.34 -38.29
CA LEU A 219 11.97 7.14 -36.89
C LEU A 219 10.74 6.89 -36.01
N SER A 220 9.68 7.70 -36.16
CA SER A 220 8.42 7.52 -35.42
C SER A 220 7.81 6.14 -35.68
N ASP A 221 7.65 5.75 -36.94
CA ASP A 221 7.08 4.44 -37.33
C ASP A 221 7.88 3.28 -36.72
N SER A 222 9.21 3.37 -36.77
CA SER A 222 10.11 2.35 -36.24
C SER A 222 10.04 2.25 -34.70
N LEU A 223 9.89 3.39 -34.02
CA LEU A 223 9.73 3.45 -32.56
C LEU A 223 8.38 2.89 -32.11
N GLU A 224 7.31 3.11 -32.86
CA GLU A 224 6.00 2.48 -32.60
C GLU A 224 6.08 0.97 -32.71
N VAL A 225 6.68 0.45 -33.80
CA VAL A 225 6.89 -0.98 -33.99
C VAL A 225 7.74 -1.56 -32.86
N ALA A 226 8.85 -0.90 -32.52
CA ALA A 226 9.73 -1.33 -31.43
C ALA A 226 9.05 -1.30 -30.06
N GLY A 227 8.23 -0.30 -29.77
CA GLY A 227 7.46 -0.22 -28.54
C GLY A 227 6.41 -1.33 -28.46
N ASN A 228 5.70 -1.61 -29.54
CA ASN A 228 4.65 -2.64 -29.55
C ASN A 228 5.18 -4.06 -29.33
N LEU A 229 6.39 -4.37 -29.79
CA LEU A 229 7.03 -5.70 -29.61
C LEU A 229 7.40 -6.03 -28.16
N SER A 230 7.91 -5.05 -27.41
CA SER A 230 8.45 -5.24 -26.05
C SER A 230 7.49 -4.78 -24.95
N GLY A 231 6.28 -4.31 -25.32
CA GLY A 231 5.34 -3.72 -24.36
C GLY A 231 5.81 -2.35 -23.85
N GLY A 232 6.39 -1.53 -24.73
CA GLY A 232 6.72 -0.13 -24.49
C GLY A 232 8.17 0.14 -24.09
N LEU A 233 9.11 -0.78 -24.32
CA LEU A 233 10.55 -0.55 -24.07
C LEU A 233 11.31 -0.41 -25.39
N ILE A 234 12.17 0.60 -25.47
CA ILE A 234 12.94 0.87 -26.68
C ILE A 234 14.39 1.14 -26.28
N LEU A 235 15.32 0.51 -27.00
CA LEU A 235 16.75 0.78 -26.88
C LEU A 235 17.25 1.37 -28.20
N ILE A 236 18.07 2.42 -28.11
CA ILE A 236 18.73 3.07 -29.23
C ILE A 236 20.22 2.83 -29.07
N ASP A 237 20.75 1.94 -29.89
CA ASP A 237 22.16 1.58 -29.91
C ASP A 237 22.89 2.49 -30.90
N VAL A 238 23.59 3.51 -30.37
CA VAL A 238 24.37 4.45 -31.17
C VAL A 238 25.72 3.82 -31.49
N ILE A 239 26.05 3.69 -32.79
CA ILE A 239 27.33 3.11 -33.22
C ILE A 239 28.46 4.03 -32.73
N ASP A 240 29.42 3.47 -32.00
CA ASP A 240 30.54 4.17 -31.36
C ASP A 240 30.12 5.19 -30.28
N GLY A 241 28.91 5.07 -29.72
CA GLY A 241 28.37 5.95 -28.68
C GLY A 241 27.80 5.21 -27.47
N GLU A 242 27.06 5.95 -26.62
CA GLU A 242 26.33 5.37 -25.50
C GLU A 242 24.94 4.86 -25.95
N GLU A 243 24.52 3.72 -25.40
CA GLU A 243 23.17 3.20 -25.62
C GLU A 243 22.15 4.04 -24.84
N LEU A 244 21.11 4.51 -25.53
CA LEU A 244 20.01 5.24 -24.93
C LEU A 244 18.83 4.30 -24.71
N SER A 245 18.20 4.39 -23.54
CA SER A 245 17.03 3.57 -23.21
C SER A 245 15.81 4.44 -22.92
N PHE A 246 14.68 4.03 -23.48
CA PHE A 246 13.41 4.73 -23.40
C PHE A 246 12.29 3.79 -22.99
N SER A 247 11.27 4.32 -22.32
CA SER A 247 10.05 3.57 -22.04
C SER A 247 8.80 4.41 -22.29
N GLN A 248 7.87 3.84 -23.05
CA GLN A 248 6.51 4.35 -23.24
C GLN A 248 5.60 4.09 -22.03
N ASN A 249 6.06 3.25 -21.10
CA ASN A 249 5.41 2.93 -19.84
C ASN A 249 6.28 3.44 -18.68
N TYR A 250 5.76 3.50 -17.46
CA TYR A 250 6.60 3.74 -16.29
C TYR A 250 7.42 2.48 -15.95
N ALA A 251 8.40 2.14 -16.80
CA ALA A 251 9.24 0.97 -16.60
C ALA A 251 10.73 1.32 -16.46
N CYS A 252 11.42 0.59 -15.57
CA CYS A 252 12.86 0.65 -15.40
C CYS A 252 13.56 -0.08 -16.56
N PRO A 253 14.43 0.62 -17.32
CA PRO A 253 15.14 0.02 -18.44
C PRO A 253 16.19 -1.03 -18.05
N GLU A 254 16.54 -1.21 -16.78
CA GLU A 254 17.58 -2.17 -16.32
C GLU A 254 17.02 -3.37 -15.54
N HIS A 255 15.99 -3.17 -14.74
CA HIS A 255 15.44 -4.22 -13.86
C HIS A 255 14.09 -4.76 -14.31
N GLY A 256 13.48 -4.17 -15.35
CA GLY A 256 12.17 -4.58 -15.85
C GLY A 256 11.02 -4.31 -14.86
N VAL A 257 11.25 -3.51 -13.82
CA VAL A 257 10.19 -3.04 -12.93
C VAL A 257 9.29 -2.12 -13.73
N SER A 258 8.04 -2.50 -13.92
CA SER A 258 7.01 -1.66 -14.52
C SER A 258 6.04 -1.22 -13.44
N ILE A 259 5.71 0.07 -13.45
CA ILE A 259 4.70 0.69 -12.61
C ILE A 259 3.57 1.11 -13.55
N GLU A 260 2.33 0.93 -13.11
CA GLU A 260 1.17 1.46 -13.84
C GLU A 260 1.12 3.00 -13.74
N GLU A 261 0.21 3.64 -14.46
CA GLU A 261 -0.03 5.08 -14.32
C GLU A 261 -0.27 5.44 -12.85
N LEU A 262 0.44 6.47 -12.36
CA LEU A 262 0.32 6.93 -10.98
C LEU A 262 -1.07 7.55 -10.74
N VAL A 263 -1.97 6.75 -10.19
CA VAL A 263 -3.32 7.17 -9.82
C VAL A 263 -3.49 7.20 -8.29
N PRO A 264 -4.34 8.08 -7.72
CA PRO A 264 -4.45 8.23 -6.27
C PRO A 264 -4.74 6.92 -5.52
N ARG A 265 -5.47 5.98 -6.14
CA ARG A 265 -5.77 4.66 -5.55
C ARG A 265 -4.54 3.79 -5.30
N MET A 266 -3.43 3.99 -6.04
CA MET A 266 -2.17 3.26 -5.83
C MET A 266 -1.48 3.66 -4.52
N PHE A 267 -1.79 4.84 -4.01
CA PHE A 267 -1.27 5.31 -2.72
C PHE A 267 -2.20 4.95 -1.56
N SER A 268 -3.24 4.15 -1.81
CA SER A 268 -4.21 3.75 -0.80
C SER A 268 -3.88 2.38 -0.23
N PHE A 269 -3.45 2.32 1.03
CA PHE A 269 -3.29 1.04 1.73
C PHE A 269 -4.62 0.31 1.99
N ASN A 270 -5.75 1.00 1.84
CA ASN A 270 -7.09 0.40 1.90
C ASN A 270 -7.56 -0.21 0.58
N ASN A 271 -6.81 0.00 -0.50
CA ASN A 271 -7.12 -0.53 -1.82
C ASN A 271 -6.08 -1.61 -2.19
N PRO A 272 -6.47 -2.79 -2.69
CA PRO A 272 -5.53 -3.83 -3.12
C PRO A 272 -4.42 -3.34 -4.05
N PHE A 273 -4.67 -2.33 -4.90
CA PHE A 273 -3.67 -1.76 -5.81
C PHE A 273 -2.52 -1.04 -5.08
N GLY A 274 -2.77 -0.46 -3.90
CA GLY A 274 -1.77 0.27 -3.11
C GLY A 274 -1.40 -0.40 -1.79
N ALA A 275 -2.08 -1.49 -1.44
CA ALA A 275 -1.85 -2.22 -0.22
C ALA A 275 -0.61 -3.10 -0.35
N CYS A 276 0.24 -3.10 0.67
CA CYS A 276 1.34 -4.06 0.75
C CYS A 276 0.77 -5.49 0.67
N PRO A 277 1.27 -6.36 -0.23
CA PRO A 277 0.73 -7.70 -0.44
C PRO A 277 0.93 -8.62 0.77
N THR A 278 1.95 -8.36 1.58
CA THR A 278 2.26 -9.18 2.75
C THR A 278 1.31 -8.89 3.91
N CYS A 279 1.05 -7.62 4.24
CA CYS A 279 0.16 -7.25 5.36
C CYS A 279 -1.26 -6.85 4.91
N THR A 280 -1.54 -6.83 3.61
CA THR A 280 -2.80 -6.33 3.02
C THR A 280 -3.15 -4.89 3.45
N GLY A 281 -2.11 -4.06 3.62
CA GLY A 281 -2.24 -2.66 4.02
C GLY A 281 -2.51 -2.43 5.51
N LEU A 282 -2.41 -3.47 6.37
CA LEU A 282 -2.54 -3.31 7.82
C LEU A 282 -1.30 -2.68 8.49
N GLY A 283 -0.13 -2.77 7.85
CA GLY A 283 1.13 -2.27 8.39
C GLY A 283 1.68 -3.03 9.60
N ILE A 284 0.94 -4.01 10.14
CA ILE A 284 1.31 -4.81 11.30
C ILE A 284 1.28 -6.30 11.00
N PHE A 285 2.16 -7.06 11.64
CA PHE A 285 2.14 -8.50 11.69
C PHE A 285 2.14 -8.95 13.14
N ARG A 286 1.33 -9.94 13.46
CA ARG A 286 1.42 -10.61 14.76
C ARG A 286 2.49 -11.68 14.66
N ARG A 287 3.54 -11.52 15.46
CA ARG A 287 4.58 -12.53 15.67
C ARG A 287 4.63 -12.87 17.14
N ILE A 288 5.17 -14.04 17.44
CA ILE A 288 5.45 -14.45 18.81
C ILE A 288 6.65 -13.62 19.27
N ASP A 289 6.52 -13.01 20.45
CA ASP A 289 7.59 -12.28 21.10
C ASP A 289 8.27 -13.21 22.12
N VAL A 290 9.57 -13.45 21.92
CA VAL A 290 10.37 -14.31 22.80
C VAL A 290 10.43 -13.76 24.21
N ASP A 291 10.40 -12.44 24.39
CA ASP A 291 10.47 -11.84 25.72
C ASP A 291 9.16 -12.02 26.50
N LEU A 292 8.03 -12.20 25.79
CA LEU A 292 6.77 -12.61 26.44
C LEU A 292 6.76 -14.10 26.80
N ILE A 293 7.50 -14.94 26.07
CA ILE A 293 7.69 -16.36 26.41
C ILE A 293 8.70 -16.52 27.55
N LEU A 294 9.75 -15.71 27.59
CA LEU A 294 10.83 -15.75 28.59
C LEU A 294 10.89 -14.43 29.38
N PRO A 295 9.85 -14.10 30.16
CA PRO A 295 9.76 -12.81 30.84
C PRO A 295 10.83 -12.62 31.91
N ASN A 296 11.37 -13.72 32.47
CA ASN A 296 12.47 -13.70 33.41
C ASN A 296 13.51 -14.74 33.04
N ARG A 297 14.65 -14.27 32.51
CA ARG A 297 15.77 -15.11 32.08
C ARG A 297 16.68 -15.55 33.23
N ASP A 298 16.47 -15.02 34.45
CA ASP A 298 17.18 -15.46 35.66
C ASP A 298 16.62 -16.76 36.23
N LEU A 299 15.39 -17.15 35.84
CA LEU A 299 14.79 -18.41 36.25
C LEU A 299 15.35 -19.57 35.44
N THR A 300 15.29 -20.76 36.03
CA THR A 300 15.62 -22.02 35.35
C THR A 300 14.43 -22.55 34.55
N ILE A 301 14.66 -23.52 33.66
CA ILE A 301 13.56 -24.19 32.93
C ILE A 301 12.65 -24.92 33.92
N ARG A 302 13.21 -25.58 34.95
CA ARG A 302 12.44 -26.23 36.02
C ARG A 302 11.56 -25.27 36.81
N GLU A 303 12.05 -24.05 37.04
CA GLU A 303 11.29 -22.97 37.68
C GLU A 303 10.25 -22.31 36.76
N ASN A 304 10.04 -22.86 35.56
CA ASN A 304 9.10 -22.37 34.56
C ASN A 304 9.45 -20.97 34.04
N ALA A 305 10.73 -20.76 33.69
CA ALA A 305 11.17 -19.59 32.94
C ALA A 305 10.42 -19.41 31.61
N ILE A 306 10.05 -20.53 30.96
CA ILE A 306 9.26 -20.57 29.73
C ILE A 306 7.76 -20.48 30.07
N LYS A 307 7.11 -19.41 29.62
CA LYS A 307 5.67 -19.14 29.75
C LYS A 307 4.98 -19.38 28.41
N ALA A 308 4.82 -20.65 28.05
CA ALA A 308 4.01 -21.06 26.91
C ALA A 308 2.91 -22.04 27.37
N SER A 309 1.69 -21.87 26.85
CA SER A 309 0.55 -22.71 27.21
C SER A 309 0.85 -24.18 26.89
N GLY A 310 0.73 -25.06 27.88
CA GLY A 310 1.03 -26.49 27.74
C GLY A 310 2.52 -26.88 27.91
N TRP A 311 3.43 -25.91 28.04
CA TRP A 311 4.88 -26.13 28.17
C TRP A 311 5.40 -25.75 29.56
N LYS A 312 4.71 -26.24 30.59
CA LYS A 312 5.11 -26.07 31.99
C LYS A 312 5.96 -27.26 32.43
N TYR A 313 7.13 -27.02 32.99
CA TYR A 313 7.92 -28.05 33.65
C TYR A 313 7.19 -28.51 34.92
N ALA A 314 6.73 -29.75 34.91
CA ALA A 314 6.06 -30.40 36.04
C ALA A 314 6.27 -31.91 35.97
N ASP A 315 6.37 -32.54 37.14
CA ASP A 315 6.72 -33.96 37.23
C ASP A 315 5.68 -34.86 36.54
N GLY A 316 6.15 -35.79 35.72
CA GLY A 316 5.31 -36.73 34.98
C GLY A 316 4.61 -36.15 33.75
N THR A 317 4.99 -34.93 33.32
CA THR A 317 4.43 -34.30 32.12
C THR A 317 5.27 -34.56 30.88
N ILE A 318 4.61 -34.51 29.71
CA ILE A 318 5.27 -34.59 28.41
C ILE A 318 6.26 -33.41 28.23
N ALA A 319 5.92 -32.23 28.74
CA ALA A 319 6.79 -31.05 28.68
C ALA A 319 8.12 -31.29 29.41
N GLN A 320 8.09 -31.91 30.60
CA GLN A 320 9.31 -32.34 31.30
C GLN A 320 10.15 -33.26 30.42
N MET A 321 9.55 -34.30 29.84
CA MET A 321 10.29 -35.27 29.00
C MET A 321 11.00 -34.58 27.83
N TYR A 322 10.35 -33.62 27.17
CA TYR A 322 10.97 -32.86 26.09
C TYR A 322 12.09 -31.95 26.58
N PHE A 323 11.89 -31.19 27.66
CA PHE A 323 12.93 -30.33 28.19
C PHE A 323 14.16 -31.13 28.64
N ASP A 324 13.96 -32.25 29.34
CA ASP A 324 15.05 -33.12 29.78
C ASP A 324 15.76 -33.78 28.58
N ALA A 325 15.03 -34.19 27.54
CA ALA A 325 15.63 -34.76 26.32
C ALA A 325 16.48 -33.74 25.55
N VAL A 326 15.96 -32.52 25.36
CA VAL A 326 16.69 -31.44 24.68
C VAL A 326 17.91 -31.01 25.50
N ALA A 327 17.77 -30.95 26.82
CA ALA A 327 18.87 -30.65 27.75
C ALA A 327 20.00 -31.69 27.65
N ASN A 328 19.67 -32.98 27.57
CA ASN A 328 20.64 -34.06 27.43
C ASN A 328 21.36 -34.02 26.07
N GLU A 329 20.64 -33.80 24.97
CA GLU A 329 21.21 -33.77 23.62
C GLU A 329 22.14 -32.56 23.42
N TYR A 330 21.75 -31.38 23.93
CA TYR A 330 22.49 -30.13 23.76
C TYR A 330 23.43 -29.81 24.94
N GLY A 331 23.58 -30.74 25.88
CA GLY A 331 24.56 -30.68 26.97
C GLY A 331 24.36 -29.52 27.95
N PHE A 332 23.12 -29.25 28.36
CA PHE A 332 22.78 -28.17 29.30
C PHE A 332 21.90 -28.68 30.44
N SER A 333 21.83 -27.96 31.56
CA SER A 333 21.00 -28.34 32.71
C SER A 333 19.68 -27.58 32.71
N VAL A 334 18.56 -28.26 33.01
CA VAL A 334 17.25 -27.60 33.23
C VAL A 334 17.20 -26.79 34.53
N ASP A 335 18.20 -26.96 35.40
CA ASP A 335 18.38 -26.31 36.70
C ASP A 335 19.35 -25.10 36.64
N GLN A 336 19.87 -24.75 35.47
CA GLN A 336 20.65 -23.52 35.31
C GLN A 336 19.76 -22.37 34.79
N PRO A 337 20.03 -21.11 35.19
CA PRO A 337 19.30 -19.95 34.67
C PRO A 337 19.33 -19.87 33.14
N VAL A 338 18.19 -19.53 32.53
CA VAL A 338 18.07 -19.45 31.05
C VAL A 338 19.08 -18.47 30.44
N LYS A 339 19.45 -17.40 31.13
CA LYS A 339 20.47 -16.44 30.68
C LYS A 339 21.88 -17.04 30.52
N GLU A 340 22.15 -18.18 31.17
CA GLU A 340 23.45 -18.88 31.11
C GLU A 340 23.50 -19.88 29.94
N LEU A 341 22.35 -20.17 29.32
CA LEU A 341 22.29 -20.99 28.11
C LEU A 341 22.95 -20.26 26.95
N THR A 342 23.71 -21.00 26.14
CA THR A 342 24.19 -20.49 24.87
C THR A 342 23.01 -20.25 23.91
N LYS A 343 23.22 -19.42 22.88
CA LYS A 343 22.19 -19.15 21.89
C LYS A 343 21.69 -20.43 21.21
N GLU A 344 22.59 -21.37 20.90
CA GLU A 344 22.24 -22.65 20.26
C GLU A 344 21.35 -23.51 21.19
N GLN A 345 21.67 -23.57 22.48
CA GLN A 345 20.88 -24.29 23.47
C GLN A 345 19.49 -23.67 23.65
N LEU A 346 19.41 -22.34 23.71
CA LEU A 346 18.14 -21.64 23.84
C LEU A 346 17.29 -21.77 22.56
N ASP A 347 17.91 -21.68 21.39
CA ASP A 347 17.23 -21.84 20.10
C ASP A 347 16.70 -23.27 19.93
N ALA A 348 17.44 -24.29 20.40
CA ALA A 348 16.96 -25.67 20.40
C ALA A 348 15.68 -25.86 21.21
N VAL A 349 15.54 -25.12 22.32
CA VAL A 349 14.34 -25.13 23.16
C VAL A 349 13.19 -24.34 22.55
N LEU A 350 13.45 -23.18 21.93
CA LEU A 350 12.42 -22.27 21.43
C LEU A 350 11.93 -22.62 20.01
N TYR A 351 12.83 -23.09 19.14
CA TYR A 351 12.59 -23.32 17.72
C TYR A 351 12.74 -24.79 17.31
N GLY A 352 13.17 -25.65 18.23
CA GLY A 352 13.35 -27.08 18.02
C GLY A 352 14.74 -27.45 17.52
N THR A 353 14.96 -28.75 17.37
CA THR A 353 16.26 -29.38 17.04
C THR A 353 16.46 -29.61 15.54
N GLY A 354 15.50 -29.20 14.71
CA GLY A 354 15.48 -29.47 13.27
C GLY A 354 15.05 -30.90 12.96
N GLU A 355 15.89 -31.66 12.24
CA GLU A 355 15.66 -33.06 11.89
C GLU A 355 16.25 -34.07 12.90
N LYS A 356 16.84 -33.58 14.00
CA LYS A 356 17.46 -34.41 15.04
C LYS A 356 16.48 -34.80 16.14
#